data_AF-A0A023FVR9-F1
#
_entry.id   AF-A0A023FVR9-F1
#
_cell.length_a   1.000
_cell.length_b   1.000
_cell.length_c   1.000
_cell.angle_alpha   90.00
_cell.angle_beta   90.00
_cell.angle_gamma   90.00
#
_symmetry.space_group_name_H-M   'P 1'
#
loop_
_entity.id
_entity.type
_entity.pdbx_description
1 polymer ?
#
loop_
_entity_poly.entity_id
_entity_poly.type
_entity_poly.pdbx_seq_one_letter_code
_entity_poly.pdbx_strand_id
1 'polypeptide(L)'
;MKLCALALISAPLFMIVASATTNTNEPSVVIQDNYCIYRTRYLYNGNVAYLETPCEKVECRANISQIIITACPPPNDAVPPPKTSVAYWPRCCPRTT
;
A
#
# COMPACT_ATOMS: atom_id res chain seq x y z
N MET A 1 50.08 -41.70 -32.60
CA MET A 1 49.52 -40.33 -32.48
C MET A 1 48.46 -40.37 -31.40
N LYS A 2 48.74 -39.84 -30.21
CA LYS A 2 47.87 -39.89 -29.03
C LYS A 2 47.20 -38.51 -28.90
N LEU A 3 45.89 -38.46 -29.14
CA LEU A 3 45.08 -37.25 -29.06
C LEU A 3 44.80 -36.92 -27.59
N CYS A 4 45.24 -35.74 -27.13
CA CYS A 4 44.89 -35.20 -25.82
C CYS A 4 43.47 -34.60 -25.87
N ALA A 5 42.50 -35.26 -25.24
CA ALA A 5 41.18 -34.67 -25.02
C ALA A 5 41.25 -33.71 -23.82
N LEU A 6 41.20 -32.40 -24.09
CA LEU A 6 40.99 -31.38 -23.08
C LEU A 6 39.49 -31.29 -22.81
N ALA A 7 39.04 -31.85 -21.69
CA ALA A 7 37.67 -31.69 -21.21
C ALA A 7 37.51 -30.28 -20.63
N LEU A 8 36.86 -29.38 -21.38
CA LEU A 8 36.37 -28.09 -20.90
C LEU A 8 35.16 -28.35 -19.99
N ILE A 9 35.36 -28.27 -18.68
CA ILE A 9 34.26 -28.36 -17.71
C ILE A 9 33.61 -26.98 -17.67
N SER A 10 32.55 -26.78 -18.46
CA SER A 10 31.70 -25.59 -18.39
C SER A 10 30.94 -25.61 -17.06
N ALA A 11 31.31 -24.74 -16.12
CA ALA A 11 30.55 -24.56 -14.89
C ALA A 11 29.15 -24.00 -15.24
N PRO A 12 28.05 -24.68 -14.90
CA PRO A 12 26.72 -24.13 -15.13
C PRO A 12 26.54 -22.92 -14.21
N LEU A 13 26.30 -21.76 -14.82
CA LEU A 13 25.78 -20.56 -14.14
C LEU A 13 24.43 -20.94 -13.53
N PHE A 14 24.42 -21.35 -12.27
CA PHE A 14 23.21 -21.45 -11.46
C PHE A 14 22.68 -20.02 -11.27
N MET A 15 21.71 -19.61 -12.10
CA MET A 15 20.95 -18.40 -11.87
C MET A 15 20.05 -18.64 -10.65
N ILE A 16 20.43 -18.06 -9.52
CA ILE A 16 19.58 -18.04 -8.32
C ILE A 16 18.45 -17.05 -8.60
N VAL A 17 17.24 -17.57 -8.85
CA VAL A 17 16.03 -16.76 -8.90
C VAL A 17 15.60 -16.49 -7.46
N ALA A 18 15.74 -15.24 -7.00
CA ALA A 18 15.14 -14.80 -5.75
C ALA A 18 13.66 -14.44 -5.99
N SER A 19 12.74 -15.19 -5.40
CA SER A 19 11.34 -14.81 -5.33
C SER A 19 11.12 -13.91 -4.11
N ALA A 20 10.63 -12.69 -4.33
CA ALA A 20 10.19 -11.82 -3.24
C ALA A 20 8.90 -12.39 -2.64
N THR A 21 8.97 -12.89 -1.41
CA THR A 21 7.79 -13.19 -0.60
C THR A 21 7.12 -11.88 -0.21
N THR A 22 6.03 -11.52 -0.89
CA THR A 22 5.17 -10.44 -0.45
C THR A 22 4.47 -10.90 0.83
N ASN A 23 4.90 -10.40 1.98
CA ASN A 23 4.17 -10.55 3.24
C ASN A 23 2.74 -10.04 3.03
N THR A 24 1.75 -10.92 3.13
CA THR A 24 0.34 -10.70 2.77
C THR A 24 -0.43 -9.76 3.71
N ASN A 25 0.24 -9.07 4.63
CA ASN A 25 -0.38 -8.20 5.64
C ASN A 25 -0.23 -6.69 5.37
N GLU A 26 0.50 -6.29 4.33
CA GLU A 26 0.53 -4.89 3.90
C GLU A 26 -0.74 -4.55 3.12
N PRO A 27 -1.41 -3.41 3.39
CA PRO A 27 -2.53 -2.97 2.59
C PRO A 27 -2.05 -2.77 1.16
N SER A 28 -2.59 -3.55 0.22
CA SER A 28 -2.29 -3.34 -1.19
C SER A 28 -2.76 -1.95 -1.59
N VAL A 29 -1.80 -1.11 -1.96
CA VAL A 29 -2.03 0.21 -2.54
C VAL A 29 -1.81 0.06 -4.04
N VAL A 30 -2.86 0.33 -4.81
CA VAL A 30 -2.78 0.38 -6.27
C VAL A 30 -3.28 1.74 -6.71
N ILE A 31 -2.52 2.44 -7.55
CA ILE A 31 -2.94 3.69 -8.14
C ILE A 31 -2.93 3.48 -9.65
N GLN A 32 -4.10 3.64 -10.28
CA GLN A 32 -4.29 3.40 -11.70
C GLN A 32 -5.18 4.48 -12.26
N ASP A 33 -4.71 5.13 -13.33
CA ASP A 33 -5.41 6.15 -14.08
C ASP A 33 -6.03 7.25 -13.18
N ASN A 34 -7.31 7.09 -12.86
CA ASN A 34 -8.15 8.06 -12.15
C ASN A 34 -8.68 7.54 -10.81
N TYR A 35 -8.15 6.42 -10.29
CA TYR A 35 -8.55 5.87 -9.00
C TYR A 35 -7.38 5.29 -8.19
N CYS A 36 -7.62 5.17 -6.89
CA CYS A 36 -6.78 4.48 -5.94
C CYS A 36 -7.55 3.28 -5.36
N ILE A 37 -6.88 2.14 -5.24
CA ILE A 37 -7.36 0.99 -4.48
C ILE A 37 -6.57 0.95 -3.18
N TYR A 38 -7.30 0.99 -2.07
CA TYR A 38 -6.72 0.92 -0.73
C TYR A 38 -7.55 -0.01 0.14
N ARG A 39 -6.95 -1.11 0.67
CA ARG A 39 -7.65 -2.12 1.49
C ARG A 39 -9.01 -2.52 0.90
N THR A 40 -9.00 -2.92 -0.38
CA THR A 40 -10.18 -3.30 -1.20
C THR A 40 -11.19 -2.19 -1.51
N ARG A 41 -10.92 -0.94 -1.11
CA ARG A 41 -11.78 0.21 -1.42
C ARG A 41 -11.30 0.95 -2.66
N TYR A 42 -12.25 1.27 -3.54
CA TYR A 42 -12.01 2.10 -4.71
C TYR A 42 -12.32 3.56 -4.37
N LEU A 43 -11.36 4.44 -4.63
CA LEU A 43 -11.47 5.88 -4.43
C LEU A 43 -11.16 6.57 -5.75
N TYR A 44 -12.09 7.37 -6.27
CA TYR A 44 -11.79 8.22 -7.42
C TYR A 44 -10.78 9.32 -7.05
N ASN A 45 -10.06 9.81 -8.04
CA ASN A 45 -9.16 10.95 -7.89
C ASN A 45 -9.87 12.14 -7.21
N GLY A 46 -9.25 12.70 -6.18
CA GLY A 46 -9.78 13.79 -5.37
C GLY A 46 -10.73 13.35 -4.24
N ASN A 47 -11.15 12.08 -4.19
CA ASN A 47 -12.04 11.61 -3.13
C ASN A 47 -11.29 11.34 -1.82
N VAL A 48 -12.02 11.55 -0.74
CA VAL A 48 -11.59 11.26 0.63
C VAL A 48 -12.52 10.22 1.24
N ALA A 49 -11.95 9.17 1.81
CA ALA A 49 -12.66 8.19 2.63
C ALA A 49 -12.24 8.31 4.09
N TYR A 50 -13.20 8.13 4.97
CA TYR A 50 -13.02 8.09 6.42
C TYR A 50 -13.36 6.67 6.85
N LEU A 51 -12.41 5.99 7.48
CA LEU A 51 -12.50 4.58 7.80
C LEU A 51 -12.67 4.37 9.30
N GLU A 52 -13.35 3.28 9.65
CA GLU A 52 -13.58 2.83 11.02
C GLU A 52 -12.49 1.87 11.49
N THR A 53 -12.17 0.86 10.66
CA THR A 53 -11.15 -0.14 10.98
C THR A 53 -10.26 -0.42 9.75
N PRO A 54 -8.95 -0.13 9.84
CA PRO A 54 -8.34 0.71 10.87
C PRO A 54 -8.92 2.14 10.84
N CYS A 55 -8.85 2.85 11.97
CA CYS A 55 -9.39 4.21 12.09
C CYS A 55 -8.45 5.21 11.41
N GLU A 56 -8.73 5.54 10.15
CA GLU A 56 -7.87 6.40 9.32
C GLU A 56 -8.66 7.18 8.28
N LYS A 57 -8.08 8.28 7.78
CA LYS A 57 -8.57 9.03 6.63
C LYS A 57 -7.68 8.73 5.43
N VAL A 58 -8.28 8.47 4.28
CA VAL A 58 -7.57 8.15 3.04
C VAL A 58 -7.99 9.13 1.95
N GLU A 59 -7.04 9.82 1.35
CA GLU A 59 -7.25 10.73 0.23
C GLU A 59 -6.54 10.20 -1.02
N CYS A 60 -7.29 10.08 -2.12
CA CYS A 60 -6.75 9.62 -3.39
C CYS A 60 -6.36 10.81 -4.28
N ARG A 61 -5.11 10.84 -4.74
CA ARG A 61 -4.57 11.81 -5.69
C ARG A 61 -3.94 11.07 -6.87
N ALA A 62 -4.77 10.34 -7.61
CA ALA A 62 -4.32 9.51 -8.73
C ALA A 62 -3.64 10.32 -9.84
N ASN A 63 -4.04 11.58 -10.05
CA ASN A 63 -3.42 12.48 -11.03
C ASN A 63 -1.93 12.74 -10.81
N ILE A 64 -1.45 12.59 -9.58
CA ILE A 64 -0.04 12.72 -9.20
C ILE A 64 0.51 11.42 -8.61
N SER A 65 -0.16 10.29 -8.88
CA SER A 65 0.21 8.96 -8.39
C SER A 65 0.44 8.89 -6.88
N GLN A 66 -0.41 9.58 -6.10
CA GLN A 66 -0.28 9.66 -4.65
C GLN A 66 -1.54 9.21 -3.93
N ILE A 67 -1.36 8.53 -2.80
CA ILE A 67 -2.40 8.32 -1.79
C ILE A 67 -1.90 8.89 -0.47
N ILE A 68 -2.77 9.57 0.26
CA ILE A 68 -2.44 10.12 1.57
C ILE A 68 -3.28 9.39 2.61
N ILE A 69 -2.60 8.75 3.55
CA ILE A 69 -3.23 8.03 4.66
C ILE A 69 -2.91 8.79 5.93
N THR A 70 -3.94 9.25 6.63
CA THR A 70 -3.85 9.93 7.93
C THR A 70 -4.43 9.00 9.00
N ALA A 71 -3.55 8.39 9.78
CA ALA A 71 -3.93 7.57 10.93
C ALA A 71 -4.31 8.44 12.15
N CYS A 72 -4.58 7.80 13.28
CA CYS A 72 -4.69 8.49 14.58
C CYS A 72 -3.30 8.77 15.19
N PRO A 73 -3.15 9.76 16.09
CA PRO A 73 -4.19 10.72 16.51
C PRO A 73 -4.50 11.73 15.39
N PRO A 74 -5.73 12.28 15.36
CA PRO A 74 -6.10 13.24 14.34
C PRO A 74 -5.40 14.59 14.59
N PRO A 75 -5.12 15.38 13.55
CA PRO A 75 -4.72 16.78 13.70
C PRO A 75 -5.72 17.58 14.56
N ASN A 76 -5.24 18.61 15.26
CA ASN A 76 -6.06 19.41 16.19
C ASN A 76 -7.29 20.06 15.52
N ASP A 77 -7.20 20.33 14.22
CA ASP A 77 -8.21 20.95 13.37
C ASP A 77 -9.00 19.94 12.53
N ALA A 78 -8.88 18.63 12.80
CA ALA A 78 -9.59 17.60 12.07
C ALA A 78 -11.11 17.72 12.26
N VAL A 79 -11.79 18.26 11.25
CA VAL A 79 -13.25 18.34 11.24
C VAL A 79 -13.83 17.00 10.78
N PRO A 80 -14.72 16.36 11.56
CA PRO A 80 -15.40 15.16 11.11
C PRO A 80 -16.36 15.49 9.95
N PRO A 81 -16.51 14.58 8.98
CA PRO A 81 -17.45 14.80 7.89
C PRO A 81 -18.89 15.00 8.41
N PRO A 82 -19.72 15.79 7.71
CA PRO A 82 -21.12 15.94 8.07
C PRO A 82 -21.84 14.59 7.91
N LYS A 83 -22.66 14.25 8.90
CA LYS A 83 -23.48 13.01 8.95
C LYS A 83 -22.71 11.68 9.05
N THR A 84 -21.40 11.67 9.33
CA THR A 84 -20.69 10.41 9.61
C THR A 84 -20.84 9.96 11.05
N SER A 85 -21.00 8.64 11.23
CA SER A 85 -21.04 7.99 12.54
C SER A 85 -19.78 8.29 13.37
N VAL A 86 -19.91 8.21 14.71
CA VAL A 86 -18.80 8.27 15.67
C VAL A 86 -17.76 7.17 15.45
N ALA A 87 -18.12 6.12 14.71
CA ALA A 87 -17.25 5.01 14.37
C ALA A 87 -16.17 5.34 13.32
N TYR A 88 -16.24 6.48 12.63
CA TYR A 88 -15.28 6.83 11.57
C TYR A 88 -14.24 7.87 12.02
N TRP A 89 -13.08 7.89 11.36
CA TRP A 89 -12.06 8.91 11.59
C TRP A 89 -12.66 10.32 11.40
N PRO A 90 -12.32 11.33 12.22
CA PRO A 90 -11.38 11.28 13.35
C PRO A 90 -12.01 10.81 14.67
N ARG A 91 -13.31 10.52 14.70
CA ARG A 91 -14.06 10.25 15.94
C ARG A 91 -13.75 8.89 16.56
N CYS A 92 -13.37 7.89 15.76
CA CYS A 92 -12.91 6.60 16.28
C CYS A 92 -11.49 6.63 16.86
N CYS A 93 -10.76 7.75 16.75
CA CYS A 93 -9.41 7.81 17.28
C CYS A 93 -9.39 7.75 18.81
N PRO A 94 -8.44 7.02 19.41
CA PRO A 94 -8.24 7.06 20.85
C PRO A 94 -7.86 8.49 21.26
N ARG A 95 -8.45 8.97 22.36
CA ARG A 95 -8.05 10.26 22.94
C ARG A 95 -6.66 10.08 23.53
N THR A 96 -5.69 10.84 23.02
CA THR A 96 -4.38 10.96 23.65
C THR A 96 -4.55 11.78 24.92
N THR A 97 -4.74 11.11 26.05
CA THR A 97 -4.65 11.69 27.40
C THR A 97 -3.21 12.07 27.74
#